data_AF-D5P4E1-F1
#
_entry.id   AF-D5P4E1-F1
#
_cell.length_a   1.000
_cell.length_b   1.000
_cell.length_c   1.000
_cell.angle_alpha   90.00
_cell.angle_beta   90.00
_cell.angle_gamma   90.00
#
_symmetry.space_group_name_H-M   'P 1'
#
loop_
_entity.id
_entity.type
_entity.pdbx_description
1 polymer ?
#
loop_
_entity_poly.entity_id
_entity_poly.type
_entity_poly.pdbx_seq_one_letter_code
_entity_poly.pdbx_strand_id
1 'polypeptide(L)'
;MKRLDLVVGPNGAGKSTFIAFTLAPLLPRSVFVNADEIAKQRWPDEPAGHAYDAARIAADTRAKLIDAGVSFIAETVFSHPSKLQLIRSAHDAGYVTVLHVMLIPEELAVERVRRRVRHGGHDVPEGKIRERHRRLWHLVADAIEIADTATVYDNSRVSGPRIVAQLTAGTVIGAPTWPAWASEELCQRWPG
;
A
#
# COMPACT_ATOMS: atom_id res chain seq x y z
N MET A 1 -8.03 11.77 -17.56
CA MET A 1 -8.57 11.16 -16.33
C MET A 1 -7.50 11.27 -15.26
N LYS A 2 -7.82 11.87 -14.10
CA LYS A 2 -6.90 11.97 -12.95
C LYS A 2 -7.01 10.67 -12.17
N ARG A 3 -5.89 10.08 -11.76
CA ARG A 3 -5.87 8.75 -11.13
C ARG A 3 -4.89 8.69 -9.97
N LEU A 4 -5.32 8.09 -8.86
CA LEU A 4 -4.50 7.74 -7.70
C LEU A 4 -4.42 6.22 -7.61
N ASP A 5 -3.25 5.65 -7.85
CA ASP A 5 -2.96 4.24 -7.60
C ASP A 5 -2.27 4.10 -6.25
N LEU A 6 -2.98 3.57 -5.25
CA LEU A 6 -2.51 3.43 -3.89
C LEU A 6 -2.18 1.97 -3.57
N VAL A 7 -0.91 1.67 -3.33
CA VAL A 7 -0.47 0.33 -2.94
C VAL A 7 -0.37 0.23 -1.41
N VAL A 8 -1.13 -0.68 -0.83
CA VAL A 8 -1.26 -0.88 0.62
C VAL A 8 -0.90 -2.29 1.03
N GLY A 9 -0.47 -2.47 2.28
CA GLY A 9 -0.11 -3.79 2.82
C GLY A 9 1.02 -3.71 3.85
N PRO A 10 1.26 -4.78 4.62
CA PRO A 10 2.24 -4.79 5.70
C PRO A 10 3.67 -4.58 5.20
N ASN A 11 4.59 -4.35 6.13
CA ASN A 11 6.03 -4.40 5.83
C ASN A 11 6.39 -5.76 5.21
N GLY A 12 7.33 -5.79 4.26
CA GLY A 12 7.71 -7.03 3.59
C GLY A 12 6.69 -7.57 2.57
N ALA A 13 5.55 -6.91 2.37
CA ALA A 13 4.53 -7.34 1.41
C ALA A 13 4.93 -7.22 -0.07
N GLY A 14 6.08 -6.61 -0.38
CA GLY A 14 6.56 -6.44 -1.76
C GLY A 14 5.92 -5.29 -2.53
N LYS A 15 5.38 -4.27 -1.83
CA LYS A 15 4.75 -3.09 -2.44
C LYS A 15 5.66 -2.36 -3.43
N SER A 16 6.89 -2.03 -3.01
CA SER A 16 7.83 -1.28 -3.87
C SER A 16 8.26 -2.11 -5.08
N THR A 17 8.38 -3.44 -4.92
CA THR A 17 8.63 -4.38 -6.04
C THR A 17 7.45 -4.40 -7.02
N PHE A 18 6.22 -4.50 -6.51
CA PHE A 18 5.00 -4.45 -7.33
C PHE A 18 4.89 -3.12 -8.09
N ILE A 19 5.24 -1.99 -7.45
CA ILE A 19 5.26 -0.70 -8.13
C ILE A 19 6.32 -0.68 -9.23
N ALA A 20 7.57 -1.03 -8.92
CA ALA A 20 8.68 -0.93 -9.86
C ALA A 20 8.51 -1.83 -11.09
N PHE A 21 8.00 -3.06 -10.91
CA PHE A 21 7.94 -4.06 -11.97
C PHE A 21 6.53 -4.26 -12.56
N THR A 22 5.51 -3.62 -12.01
CA THR A 22 4.13 -3.74 -12.53
C THR A 22 3.49 -2.38 -12.75
N LEU A 23 3.28 -1.57 -11.72
CA LEU A 23 2.52 -0.33 -11.89
C LEU A 23 3.27 0.75 -12.66
N ALA A 24 4.54 1.01 -12.36
CA ALA A 24 5.31 2.07 -13.01
C ALA A 24 5.46 1.85 -14.54
N PRO A 25 5.75 0.62 -15.04
CA PRO A 25 5.71 0.34 -16.48
C PRO A 25 4.34 0.54 -17.13
N LEU A 26 3.24 0.23 -16.42
CA LEU A 26 1.87 0.38 -16.92
C LEU A 26 1.37 1.83 -16.86
N LEU A 27 1.93 2.63 -15.96
CA LEU A 27 1.51 4.01 -15.68
C LEU A 27 2.72 4.97 -15.77
N PRO A 28 3.41 5.05 -16.92
CA PRO A 28 4.68 5.77 -17.05
C PRO A 28 4.56 7.29 -16.88
N ARG A 29 3.33 7.83 -16.88
CA ARG A 29 3.04 9.26 -16.66
C ARG A 29 2.67 9.59 -15.22
N SER A 30 2.49 8.58 -14.36
CA SER A 30 2.14 8.79 -12.97
C SER A 30 3.39 9.07 -12.14
N VAL A 31 3.34 10.14 -11.34
CA VAL A 31 4.43 10.46 -10.40
C VAL A 31 4.43 9.42 -9.28
N PHE A 32 5.59 8.85 -8.94
CA PHE A 32 5.69 7.98 -7.77
C PHE A 32 6.07 8.77 -6.52
N VAL A 33 5.24 8.72 -5.47
CA VAL A 33 5.48 9.42 -4.20
C VAL A 33 5.69 8.40 -3.08
N ASN A 34 6.92 8.34 -2.57
CA ASN A 34 7.33 7.42 -1.51
C ASN A 34 8.19 8.12 -0.45
N ALA A 35 7.82 7.97 0.81
CA ALA A 35 8.54 8.61 1.92
C ALA A 35 9.97 8.06 2.09
N ASP A 36 10.17 6.75 1.93
CA ASP A 36 11.49 6.14 2.07
C ASP A 36 12.44 6.59 0.94
N GLU A 37 11.94 6.73 -0.29
CA GLU A 37 12.72 7.27 -1.41
C GLU A 37 13.04 8.76 -1.21
N ILE A 38 12.09 9.55 -0.71
CA ILE A 38 12.34 10.95 -0.33
C ILE A 38 13.42 11.01 0.76
N ALA A 39 13.37 10.14 1.75
CA ALA A 39 14.35 10.11 2.83
C ALA A 39 15.76 9.81 2.31
N LYS A 40 15.89 8.77 1.47
CA LYS A 40 17.18 8.39 0.86
C LYS A 40 17.76 9.48 -0.03
N GLN A 41 16.92 10.19 -0.78
CA GLN A 41 17.37 11.25 -1.68
C GLN A 41 17.78 12.52 -0.94
N ARG A 42 17.04 12.88 0.11
CA ARG A 42 17.23 14.16 0.82
C ARG A 42 18.22 14.07 1.99
N TRP A 43 18.32 12.91 2.62
CA TRP A 43 19.21 12.66 3.75
C TRP A 43 19.96 11.33 3.54
N PRO A 44 20.86 11.25 2.55
CA PRO A 44 21.53 10.00 2.20
C PRO A 44 22.34 9.40 3.35
N ASP A 45 22.89 10.24 4.23
CA ASP A 45 23.72 9.82 5.36
C ASP A 45 22.89 9.27 6.55
N GLU A 46 21.66 9.77 6.73
CA GLU A 46 20.78 9.35 7.83
C GLU A 46 19.28 9.28 7.44
N PRO A 47 18.87 8.44 6.46
CA PRO A 47 17.48 8.41 6.00
C PRO A 47 16.49 8.02 7.11
N ALA A 48 16.90 7.11 8.00
CA ALA A 48 16.05 6.58 9.05
C ALA A 48 15.71 7.63 10.13
N GLY A 49 16.66 8.51 10.46
CA GLY A 49 16.46 9.62 11.41
C GLY A 49 15.42 10.63 10.93
N HIS A 50 15.28 10.79 9.61
CA HIS A 50 14.36 11.73 8.98
C HIS A 50 13.05 11.10 8.47
N ALA A 51 12.67 9.92 8.95
CA ALA A 51 11.46 9.23 8.50
C ALA A 51 10.18 10.06 8.68
N TYR A 52 10.08 10.86 9.75
CA TYR A 52 8.93 11.75 9.99
C TYR A 52 8.91 12.94 9.02
N ASP A 53 10.06 13.57 8.79
CA ASP A 53 10.17 14.67 7.82
C ASP A 53 9.83 14.20 6.41
N ALA A 54 10.37 13.04 6.01
CA ALA A 54 10.08 12.44 4.72
C ALA A 54 8.59 12.07 4.56
N ALA A 55 7.97 11.55 5.62
CA ALA A 55 6.54 11.26 5.63
C ALA A 55 5.68 12.52 5.47
N ARG A 56 6.08 13.63 6.09
CA ARG A 56 5.43 14.95 5.94
C ARG A 56 5.59 15.48 4.52
N ILE A 57 6.81 15.49 3.97
CA ILE A 57 7.07 15.90 2.58
C ILE A 57 6.25 15.05 1.62
N ALA A 58 6.18 13.72 1.81
CA ALA A 58 5.38 12.86 0.97
C ALA A 58 3.88 13.21 1.04
N ALA A 59 3.37 13.58 2.22
CA ALA A 59 1.99 14.04 2.38
C ALA A 59 1.74 15.37 1.65
N ASP A 60 2.60 16.35 1.83
CA ASP A 60 2.51 17.66 1.17
C ASP A 60 2.60 17.51 -0.35
N THR A 61 3.49 16.64 -0.85
CA THR A 61 3.61 16.34 -2.28
C THR A 61 2.33 15.72 -2.84
N ARG A 62 1.72 14.76 -2.14
CA ARG A 62 0.44 14.15 -2.57
C ARG A 62 -0.67 15.19 -2.63
N ALA A 63 -0.77 16.06 -1.61
CA ALA A 63 -1.76 17.14 -1.60
C ALA A 63 -1.59 18.07 -2.81
N LYS A 64 -0.35 18.52 -3.09
CA LYS A 64 -0.05 19.36 -4.26
C LYS A 64 -0.38 18.67 -5.59
N LEU A 65 -0.15 17.36 -5.69
CA LEU A 65 -0.49 16.61 -6.90
C LEU A 65 -2.00 16.54 -7.10
N ILE A 66 -2.76 16.32 -6.02
CA ILE A 66 -4.23 16.36 -6.01
C ILE A 66 -4.73 17.73 -6.50
N ASP A 67 -4.22 18.80 -5.91
CA ASP A 67 -4.59 20.19 -6.28
C ASP A 67 -4.26 20.48 -7.75
N ALA A 68 -3.12 20.01 -8.24
CA ALA A 68 -2.68 20.17 -9.62
C ALA A 68 -3.40 19.25 -10.61
N GLY A 69 -4.18 18.27 -10.15
CA GLY A 69 -4.84 17.29 -11.01
C GLY A 69 -3.86 16.33 -11.72
N VAL A 70 -2.68 16.11 -11.15
CA VAL A 70 -1.65 15.20 -11.69
C VAL A 70 -1.85 13.80 -11.12
N SER A 71 -1.85 12.79 -11.99
CA SER A 71 -1.94 11.38 -11.58
C SER A 71 -0.67 10.90 -10.87
N PHE A 72 -0.84 10.06 -9.85
CA PHE A 72 0.30 9.58 -9.06
C PHE A 72 0.07 8.18 -8.48
N ILE A 73 1.19 7.51 -8.22
CA ILE A 73 1.27 6.25 -7.48
C ILE A 73 1.80 6.59 -6.09
N ALA A 74 1.22 6.00 -5.05
CA ALA A 74 1.74 6.07 -3.69
C ALA A 74 1.75 4.69 -3.04
N GLU A 75 2.62 4.49 -2.06
CA GLU A 75 2.54 3.31 -1.18
C GLU A 75 2.52 3.69 0.29
N THR A 76 1.88 2.84 1.09
CA THR A 76 1.89 2.97 2.55
C THR A 76 1.59 1.64 3.24
N VAL A 77 1.99 1.51 4.51
CA VAL A 77 1.61 0.37 5.35
C VAL A 77 0.13 0.41 5.72
N PHE A 78 -0.50 1.60 5.64
CA PHE A 78 -1.92 1.80 5.91
C PHE A 78 -2.34 1.47 7.36
N SER A 79 -1.44 1.66 8.33
CA SER A 79 -1.68 1.36 9.75
C SER A 79 -2.12 2.57 10.59
N HIS A 80 -2.68 3.61 9.98
CA HIS A 80 -3.16 4.81 10.68
C HIS A 80 -4.40 5.40 9.99
N PRO A 81 -5.47 5.79 10.72
CA PRO A 81 -6.73 6.27 10.13
C PRO A 81 -6.58 7.45 9.16
N SER A 82 -5.57 8.31 9.37
CA SER A 82 -5.26 9.42 8.46
C SER A 82 -5.05 8.99 7.00
N LYS A 83 -4.75 7.71 6.73
CA LYS A 83 -4.51 7.23 5.36
C LYS A 83 -5.81 7.12 4.55
N LEU A 84 -6.96 6.96 5.20
CA LEU A 84 -8.27 7.05 4.56
C LEU A 84 -8.54 8.45 3.99
N GLN A 85 -8.00 9.50 4.64
CA GLN A 85 -8.18 10.87 4.17
C GLN A 85 -7.55 11.11 2.80
N LEU A 86 -6.44 10.43 2.48
CA LEU A 86 -5.84 10.53 1.15
C LEU A 86 -6.81 10.07 0.04
N ILE A 87 -7.52 8.97 0.28
CA ILE A 87 -8.47 8.41 -0.70
C ILE A 87 -9.66 9.36 -0.83
N ARG A 88 -10.21 9.84 0.30
CA ARG A 88 -11.32 10.80 0.32
C ARG A 88 -10.97 12.10 -0.41
N SER A 89 -9.83 12.73 -0.08
CA SER A 89 -9.40 13.96 -0.74
C SER A 89 -9.15 13.78 -2.24
N ALA A 90 -8.63 12.64 -2.67
CA ALA A 90 -8.45 12.36 -4.09
C ALA A 90 -9.82 12.20 -4.79
N HIS A 91 -10.72 11.43 -4.20
CA HIS A 91 -12.08 11.24 -4.71
C HIS A 91 -12.83 12.59 -4.82
N ASP A 92 -12.80 13.41 -3.78
CA ASP A 92 -13.42 14.75 -3.76
C ASP A 92 -12.84 15.70 -4.82
N ALA A 93 -11.58 15.50 -5.22
CA ALA A 93 -10.91 16.22 -6.30
C ALA A 93 -11.15 15.62 -7.71
N GLY A 94 -12.01 14.61 -7.82
CA GLY A 94 -12.38 13.95 -9.07
C GLY A 94 -11.34 12.96 -9.59
N TYR A 95 -10.53 12.37 -8.71
CA TYR A 95 -9.64 11.28 -9.08
C TYR A 95 -10.39 9.96 -9.09
N VAL A 96 -10.05 9.10 -10.06
CA VAL A 96 -10.30 7.68 -9.94
C VAL A 96 -9.27 7.08 -8.99
N THR A 97 -9.73 6.50 -7.90
CA THR A 97 -8.93 5.89 -6.84
C THR A 97 -8.85 4.37 -7.04
N VAL A 98 -7.64 3.86 -7.20
CA VAL A 98 -7.37 2.44 -7.42
C VAL A 98 -6.50 1.91 -6.30
N LEU A 99 -7.06 0.98 -5.53
CA LEU A 99 -6.40 0.38 -4.39
C LEU A 99 -5.77 -0.96 -4.78
N HIS A 100 -4.48 -1.12 -4.52
CA HIS A 100 -3.75 -2.38 -4.69
C HIS A 100 -3.35 -2.91 -3.32
N VAL A 101 -4.02 -3.96 -2.84
CA VAL A 101 -3.83 -4.51 -1.50
C VAL A 101 -2.90 -5.73 -1.57
N MET A 102 -1.74 -5.66 -0.93
CA MET A 102 -0.74 -6.74 -0.91
C MET A 102 -0.86 -7.55 0.39
N LEU A 103 -1.32 -8.79 0.31
CA LEU A 103 -1.47 -9.72 1.44
C LEU A 103 -0.26 -10.64 1.57
N ILE A 104 0.19 -10.81 2.81
CA ILE A 104 1.12 -11.84 3.24
C ILE A 104 0.83 -12.25 4.70
N PRO A 105 1.17 -13.49 5.11
CA PRO A 105 1.16 -13.88 6.52
C PRO A 105 2.04 -12.99 7.40
N GLU A 106 1.67 -12.82 8.68
CA GLU A 106 2.44 -12.02 9.64
C GLU A 106 3.89 -12.53 9.79
N GLU A 107 4.09 -13.85 9.91
CA GLU A 107 5.44 -14.44 10.01
C GLU A 107 6.27 -14.19 8.75
N LEU A 108 5.64 -14.24 7.57
CA LEU A 108 6.33 -13.96 6.32
C LEU A 108 6.75 -12.49 6.23
N ALA A 109 5.97 -11.57 6.81
CA ALA A 109 6.33 -10.16 6.89
C ALA A 109 7.60 -9.96 7.71
N VAL A 110 7.67 -10.60 8.90
CA VAL A 110 8.85 -10.56 9.79
C VAL A 110 10.07 -11.14 9.07
N GLU A 111 9.94 -12.32 8.47
CA GLU A 111 11.03 -12.99 7.78
C GLU A 111 11.56 -12.17 6.60
N ARG A 112 10.67 -11.60 5.78
CA ARG A 112 11.08 -10.76 4.64
C ARG A 112 11.78 -9.49 5.07
N VAL A 113 11.35 -8.86 6.18
CA VAL A 113 12.07 -7.69 6.73
C VAL A 113 13.45 -8.10 7.24
N ARG A 114 13.57 -9.19 8.01
CA ARG A 114 14.87 -9.70 8.46
C ARG A 114 15.81 -9.97 7.30
N ARG A 115 15.33 -10.62 6.23
CA ARG A 115 16.12 -10.84 5.01
C ARG A 115 16.56 -9.53 4.36
N ARG A 116 15.68 -8.54 4.25
CA ARG A 116 16.01 -7.23 3.69
C ARG A 116 17.13 -6.54 4.48
N VAL A 117 17.08 -6.60 5.81
CA VAL A 117 18.12 -6.01 6.68
C VAL A 117 19.47 -6.69 6.45
N ARG A 118 19.50 -8.02 6.31
CA ARG A 118 20.73 -8.75 5.96
C ARG A 118 21.34 -8.34 4.62
N HIS A 119 20.56 -7.73 3.73
CA HIS A 119 21.01 -7.20 2.44
C HIS A 119 21.14 -5.67 2.44
N GLY A 120 21.28 -5.04 3.62
CA GLY A 120 21.53 -3.60 3.76
C GLY A 120 20.30 -2.70 3.63
N GLY A 121 19.08 -3.26 3.65
CA GLY A 121 17.85 -2.46 3.65
C GLY A 121 17.39 -2.02 5.05
N HIS A 122 16.33 -1.21 5.09
CA HIS A 122 15.83 -0.60 6.33
C HIS A 122 15.30 -1.63 7.34
N ASP A 123 15.72 -1.47 8.60
CA ASP A 123 15.26 -2.27 9.73
C ASP A 123 13.97 -1.72 10.34
N VAL A 124 13.08 -2.62 10.72
CA VAL A 124 11.87 -2.30 11.48
C VAL A 124 11.76 -3.32 12.61
N PRO A 125 11.66 -2.88 13.88
CA PRO A 125 11.53 -3.79 15.00
C PRO A 125 10.35 -4.76 14.81
N GLU A 126 10.57 -6.04 15.12
CA GLU A 126 9.57 -7.09 14.90
C GLU A 126 8.22 -6.79 15.56
N GLY A 127 8.21 -6.33 16.81
CA GLY A 127 6.98 -5.95 17.51
C GLY A 127 6.17 -4.92 16.73
N LYS A 128 6.85 -3.94 16.11
CA LYS A 128 6.23 -2.91 15.27
C LYS A 128 5.71 -3.46 13.95
N ILE A 129 6.36 -4.48 13.37
CA ILE A 129 5.86 -5.18 12.17
C ILE A 129 4.54 -5.86 12.50
N ARG A 130 4.49 -6.65 13.57
CA ARG A 130 3.31 -7.41 13.99
C ARG A 130 2.15 -6.50 14.38
N GLU A 131 2.43 -5.47 15.18
CA GLU A 131 1.44 -4.46 15.57
C GLU A 131 0.81 -3.79 14.34
N ARG A 132 1.64 -3.34 13.39
CA ARG A 132 1.15 -2.72 12.15
C ARG A 132 0.37 -3.71 11.30
N HIS A 133 0.82 -4.98 11.21
CA HIS A 133 0.14 -6.05 10.47
C HIS A 133 -1.30 -6.23 10.95
N ARG A 134 -1.50 -6.38 12.26
CA ARG A 134 -2.84 -6.58 12.83
C ARG A 134 -3.72 -5.33 12.68
N ARG A 135 -3.13 -4.14 12.88
CA ARG A 135 -3.85 -2.87 12.80
C ARG A 135 -4.28 -2.48 11.39
N LEU A 136 -3.60 -2.92 10.32
CA LEU A 136 -3.92 -2.36 8.99
C LEU A 136 -5.24 -2.88 8.41
N TRP A 137 -5.73 -4.06 8.80
CA TRP A 137 -6.76 -4.75 8.02
C TRP A 137 -8.15 -4.11 8.08
N HIS A 138 -8.57 -3.60 9.25
CA HIS A 138 -9.81 -2.82 9.33
C HIS A 138 -9.73 -1.54 8.48
N LEU A 139 -8.59 -0.85 8.51
CA LEU A 139 -8.39 0.34 7.68
C LEU A 139 -8.37 0.01 6.20
N VAL A 140 -7.74 -1.11 5.81
CA VAL A 140 -7.75 -1.58 4.42
C VAL A 140 -9.16 -1.94 3.97
N ALA A 141 -9.94 -2.60 4.83
CA ALA A 141 -11.33 -2.90 4.53
C ALA A 141 -12.13 -1.61 4.30
N ASP A 142 -12.01 -0.62 5.18
CA ASP A 142 -12.65 0.69 5.00
C ASP A 142 -12.16 1.39 3.72
N ALA A 143 -10.88 1.23 3.36
CA ALA A 143 -10.31 1.78 2.14
C ALA A 143 -10.87 1.12 0.87
N ILE A 144 -11.12 -0.19 0.91
CA ILE A 144 -11.72 -0.94 -0.20
C ILE A 144 -13.14 -0.43 -0.49
N GLU A 145 -13.91 -0.12 0.55
CA GLU A 145 -15.30 0.38 0.41
C GLU A 145 -15.36 1.76 -0.22
N ILE A 146 -14.40 2.64 0.07
CA ILE A 146 -14.41 4.03 -0.42
C ILE A 146 -13.61 4.24 -1.71
N ALA A 147 -12.84 3.24 -2.16
CA ALA A 147 -12.11 3.31 -3.42
C ALA A 147 -13.01 2.95 -4.60
N ASP A 148 -12.76 3.55 -5.78
CA ASP A 148 -13.51 3.23 -7.00
C ASP A 148 -13.28 1.77 -7.40
N THR A 149 -12.03 1.31 -7.28
CA THR A 149 -11.66 -0.08 -7.51
C THR A 149 -10.63 -0.55 -6.51
N ALA A 150 -10.72 -1.83 -6.14
CA ALA A 150 -9.70 -2.48 -5.33
C ALA A 150 -9.33 -3.84 -5.93
N THR A 151 -8.04 -4.14 -5.96
CA THR A 151 -7.54 -5.49 -6.28
C THR A 151 -6.68 -5.97 -5.13
N VAL A 152 -6.97 -7.18 -4.68
CA VAL A 152 -6.33 -7.81 -3.55
C VAL A 152 -5.44 -8.95 -4.04
N TYR A 153 -4.16 -8.91 -3.65
CA TYR A 153 -3.12 -9.80 -4.14
C TYR A 153 -2.53 -10.63 -3.00
N ASP A 154 -2.57 -11.95 -3.11
CA ASP A 154 -1.74 -12.86 -2.32
C ASP A 154 -0.31 -12.84 -2.87
N ASN A 155 0.61 -12.24 -2.11
CA ASN A 155 2.03 -12.20 -2.46
C ASN A 155 2.89 -13.09 -1.55
N SER A 156 2.32 -14.17 -1.03
CA SER A 156 3.03 -15.14 -0.18
C SER A 156 3.94 -16.09 -0.96
N ARG A 157 3.62 -16.32 -2.25
CA ARG A 157 4.31 -17.28 -3.12
C ARG A 157 5.58 -16.70 -3.75
N VAL A 158 6.49 -17.59 -4.14
CA VAL A 158 7.74 -17.21 -4.84
C VAL A 158 7.48 -16.78 -6.29
N SER A 159 6.42 -17.32 -6.91
CA SER A 159 6.03 -17.01 -8.30
C SER A 159 5.45 -15.60 -8.49
N GLY A 160 5.31 -14.82 -7.42
CA GLY A 160 4.75 -13.47 -7.46
C GLY A 160 3.29 -13.38 -7.01
N PRO A 161 2.70 -12.16 -7.08
CA PRO A 161 1.38 -11.87 -6.56
C PRO A 161 0.27 -12.53 -7.39
N ARG A 162 -0.68 -13.19 -6.71
CA ARG A 162 -1.91 -13.77 -7.30
C ARG A 162 -3.11 -12.93 -6.88
N ILE A 163 -4.00 -12.57 -7.80
CA ILE A 163 -5.27 -11.91 -7.46
C ILE A 163 -6.14 -12.90 -6.67
N VAL A 164 -6.64 -12.45 -5.52
CA VAL A 164 -7.55 -13.20 -4.65
C VAL A 164 -8.89 -12.52 -4.45
N ALA A 165 -9.01 -11.23 -4.71
CA ALA A 165 -10.30 -10.53 -4.79
C ALA A 165 -10.18 -9.32 -5.71
N GLN A 166 -11.28 -8.97 -6.37
CA GLN A 166 -11.44 -7.73 -7.13
C GLN A 166 -12.76 -7.10 -6.74
N LEU A 167 -12.75 -5.78 -6.55
CA LEU A 167 -13.92 -5.02 -6.14
C LEU A 167 -14.04 -3.73 -6.96
N THR A 168 -15.27 -3.30 -7.19
CA THR A 168 -15.62 -2.00 -7.77
C THR A 168 -16.72 -1.37 -6.93
N ALA A 169 -16.49 -0.15 -6.44
CA ALA A 169 -17.39 0.55 -5.52
C ALA A 169 -17.84 -0.35 -4.35
N GLY A 170 -16.89 -0.99 -3.68
CA GLY A 170 -17.14 -1.93 -2.56
C GLY A 170 -17.81 -3.26 -2.93
N THR A 171 -18.21 -3.46 -4.19
CA THR A 171 -18.88 -4.69 -4.66
C THR A 171 -17.87 -5.64 -5.27
N VAL A 172 -17.95 -6.92 -4.89
CA VAL A 172 -17.06 -7.96 -5.42
C VAL A 172 -17.35 -8.24 -6.90
N ILE A 173 -16.28 -8.37 -7.68
CA ILE A 173 -16.31 -8.90 -9.05
C ILE A 173 -15.91 -10.37 -8.99
N GLY A 174 -16.84 -11.27 -9.34
CA GLY A 174 -16.63 -12.71 -9.26
C GLY A 174 -16.70 -13.25 -7.84
N ALA A 175 -15.88 -14.25 -7.53
CA ALA A 175 -15.80 -14.86 -6.20
C ALA A 175 -14.39 -14.68 -5.62
N PRO A 176 -14.24 -14.17 -4.38
CA PRO A 176 -12.95 -14.09 -3.71
C PRO A 176 -12.38 -15.50 -3.48
N THR A 177 -11.06 -15.64 -3.59
CA THR A 177 -10.33 -16.89 -3.32
C THR A 177 -9.33 -16.68 -2.19
N TRP A 178 -9.86 -16.28 -1.04
CA TRP A 178 -9.07 -15.98 0.15
C TRP A 178 -8.19 -17.16 0.57
N PRO A 179 -6.89 -16.95 0.81
CA PRO A 179 -6.08 -17.97 1.46
C PRO A 179 -6.58 -18.19 2.89
N ALA A 180 -6.40 -19.40 3.43
CA ALA A 180 -6.86 -19.77 4.77
C ALA A 180 -6.30 -18.89 5.92
N TRP A 181 -5.19 -18.20 5.67
CA TRP A 181 -4.54 -17.28 6.62
C TRP A 181 -4.92 -15.80 6.39
N ALA A 182 -5.82 -15.50 5.45
CA ALA A 182 -6.26 -14.14 5.19
C ALA A 182 -6.89 -13.51 6.44
N SER A 183 -6.89 -12.17 6.46
CA SER A 183 -7.50 -11.42 7.56
C SER A 183 -8.99 -11.77 7.69
N GLU A 184 -9.41 -12.12 8.91
CA GLU A 184 -10.83 -12.35 9.23
C GLU A 184 -11.71 -11.17 8.84
N GLU A 185 -11.22 -9.94 9.03
CA GLU A 185 -11.92 -8.71 8.65
C GLU A 185 -12.29 -8.70 7.16
N LEU A 186 -11.34 -9.05 6.29
CA LEU A 186 -11.56 -9.07 4.84
C LEU A 186 -12.51 -10.22 4.46
N CYS A 187 -12.31 -11.40 5.04
CA CYS A 187 -13.14 -12.57 4.77
C CYS A 187 -14.58 -12.39 5.24
N GLN A 188 -14.83 -11.68 6.34
CA GLN A 188 -16.17 -11.42 6.86
C GLN A 188 -16.93 -10.41 6.01
N ARG A 189 -16.27 -9.32 5.56
CA ARG A 189 -16.92 -8.31 4.71
C ARG A 189 -17.16 -8.79 3.29
N TRP A 190 -16.28 -9.62 2.74
CA TRP A 190 -16.39 -10.17 1.39
C TRP A 190 -16.20 -11.69 1.40
N PRO A 191 -17.23 -12.47 1.76
CA PRO A 191 -17.14 -13.92 1.79
C PRO A 191 -16.88 -14.52 0.40
N GLY A 192 -16.19 -15.66 0.40
CA GLY A 192 -15.84 -16.46 -0.79
C GLY A 192 -16.96 -17.36 -1.28
#